data_AF-A0A8T7LC48-F1
#
_entry.id   AF-A0A8T7LC48-F1
#
_cell.length_a   1.000
_cell.length_b   1.000
_cell.length_c   1.000
_cell.angle_alpha   90.00
_cell.angle_beta   90.00
_cell.angle_gamma   90.00
#
_symmetry.space_group_name_H-M   'P 1'
#
loop_
_entity.id
_entity.type
_entity.pdbx_description
1 polymer ?
#
loop_
_entity_poly.entity_id
_entity_poly.type
_entity_poly.pdbx_seq_one_letter_code
_entity_poly.pdbx_strand_id
1 'polypeptide(L)'
;MSNAVPSSGSQAGPSRRPVLSRQLRQDLRAYLFLSPWLVSLLVFTAYPMLASFYFALTRYNILNPPEFVGLANFDEMLRGDPLFWIAVYNTIYYTLISVPLGLAVSLGLAILLNFSVRGIGIYRTIFYLPSLVPVVASTLIWLVLLNPRLGLVNAGLEAIGLPRPGWLQSADWSKPGLILMSLWTGVGGAMLIFLAGLQDVPQSLVDAAMIDGANGWERFRHITLPLITPTIFFNLIMGIIGSFQVFGQVLVSGGSGGQVGPLNSLLMYLVLIYRNAFRFFNMGYASALALVLFLVLVLLTLLVVRTSNYWVYYEVGARK
;
A
#
# COMPACT_ATOMS: atom_id res chain seq x y z
N MET A 1 -12.12 -98.20 7.83
CA MET A 1 -13.46 -97.57 7.93
C MET A 1 -13.39 -96.57 9.07
N SER A 2 -13.86 -95.34 9.04
CA SER A 2 -14.45 -94.45 8.05
C SER A 2 -14.51 -93.08 8.75
N ASN A 3 -14.22 -92.01 7.99
CA ASN A 3 -14.54 -90.60 8.21
C ASN A 3 -15.57 -90.26 9.32
N ALA A 4 -15.35 -89.18 10.08
CA ALA A 4 -15.75 -87.81 9.72
C ALA A 4 -15.78 -86.83 10.92
N VAL A 5 -15.90 -85.53 10.56
CA VAL A 5 -16.42 -84.34 11.29
C VAL A 5 -15.46 -83.56 12.23
N PRO A 6 -15.64 -82.23 12.46
CA PRO A 6 -15.14 -81.14 11.61
C PRO A 6 -14.50 -79.95 12.39
N SER A 7 -14.13 -78.93 11.62
CA SER A 7 -13.63 -77.58 11.94
C SER A 7 -14.37 -76.72 12.99
N SER A 8 -13.60 -75.88 13.72
CA SER A 8 -13.99 -74.52 14.18
C SER A 8 -12.72 -73.81 14.67
N GLY A 9 -12.35 -72.57 14.36
CA GLY A 9 -13.00 -71.45 13.68
C GLY A 9 -12.25 -70.19 14.14
N SER A 10 -11.18 -69.81 13.45
CA SER A 10 -10.49 -68.54 13.70
C SER A 10 -11.22 -67.43 12.94
N GLN A 11 -12.12 -66.73 13.64
CA GLN A 11 -12.81 -65.57 13.11
C GLN A 11 -11.83 -64.40 12.99
N ALA A 12 -11.26 -64.21 11.81
CA ALA A 12 -10.67 -62.93 11.45
C ALA A 12 -11.81 -61.91 11.26
N GLY A 13 -12.00 -61.02 12.24
CA GLY A 13 -12.98 -59.95 12.17
C GLY A 13 -12.76 -59.04 10.94
N PRO A 14 -13.82 -58.40 10.41
CA PRO A 14 -13.73 -57.61 9.20
C PRO A 14 -12.76 -56.43 9.40
N SER A 15 -11.70 -56.41 8.60
CA SER A 15 -10.77 -55.29 8.52
C SER A 15 -11.55 -54.04 8.08
N ARG A 16 -11.80 -53.11 9.01
CA ARG A 16 -12.46 -51.83 8.73
C ARG A 16 -11.62 -51.06 7.71
N ARG A 17 -12.02 -51.12 6.44
CA ARG A 17 -11.42 -50.30 5.38
C ARG A 17 -11.56 -48.83 5.78
N PRO A 18 -10.49 -48.02 5.77
CA PRO A 18 -10.62 -46.60 6.04
C PRO A 18 -11.53 -45.95 4.99
N VAL A 19 -12.64 -45.35 5.45
CA VAL A 19 -13.73 -44.74 4.66
C VAL A 19 -13.27 -43.55 3.79
N LEU A 20 -12.04 -43.05 4.01
CA LEU A 20 -11.46 -41.91 3.31
C LEU A 20 -10.10 -42.33 2.72
N SER A 21 -9.88 -42.02 1.44
CA SER A 21 -8.60 -42.24 0.79
C SER A 21 -7.48 -41.50 1.54
N ARG A 22 -6.26 -42.04 1.50
CA ARG A 22 -5.09 -41.45 2.20
C ARG A 22 -4.84 -39.99 1.77
N GLN A 23 -5.11 -39.67 0.50
CA GLN A 23 -5.06 -38.31 -0.07
C GLN A 23 -6.10 -37.39 0.57
N LEU A 24 -7.37 -37.81 0.66
CA LEU A 24 -8.43 -37.00 1.28
C LEU A 24 -8.15 -36.69 2.76
N ARG A 25 -7.52 -37.62 3.48
CA ARG A 25 -7.07 -37.38 4.87
C ARG A 25 -5.91 -36.40 4.95
N GLN A 26 -5.02 -36.36 3.96
CA GLN A 26 -3.92 -35.40 3.89
C GLN A 26 -4.46 -34.00 3.54
N ASP A 27 -5.37 -33.90 2.58
CA ASP A 27 -6.00 -32.64 2.19
C ASP A 27 -6.83 -32.05 3.34
N LEU A 28 -7.62 -32.87 4.05
CA LEU A 28 -8.38 -32.42 5.22
C LEU A 28 -7.48 -31.90 6.35
N ARG A 29 -6.31 -32.50 6.55
CA ARG A 29 -5.32 -31.99 7.51
C ARG A 29 -4.74 -30.66 7.05
N ALA A 30 -4.42 -30.51 5.77
CA ALA A 30 -3.96 -29.24 5.21
C ALA A 30 -5.02 -28.13 5.37
N TYR A 31 -6.30 -28.43 5.07
CA TYR A 31 -7.39 -27.48 5.29
C TYR A 31 -7.62 -27.16 6.77
N LEU A 32 -7.43 -28.12 7.69
CA LEU A 32 -7.52 -27.84 9.12
C LEU A 32 -6.43 -26.85 9.57
N PHE A 33 -5.20 -27.00 9.07
CA PHE A 33 -4.11 -26.04 9.33
C PHE A 33 -4.35 -24.67 8.68
N LEU A 34 -4.99 -24.63 7.52
CA LEU A 34 -5.36 -23.38 6.84
C LEU A 34 -6.61 -22.72 7.44
N SER A 35 -7.43 -23.48 8.17
CA SER A 35 -8.75 -23.03 8.64
C SER A 35 -8.71 -21.76 9.49
N PRO A 36 -7.77 -21.52 10.41
CA PRO A 36 -7.74 -20.27 11.18
C PRO A 36 -7.53 -19.05 10.29
N TRP A 37 -6.66 -19.17 9.27
CA TRP A 37 -6.41 -18.11 8.30
C TRP A 37 -7.62 -17.89 7.38
N LEU A 38 -8.22 -18.98 6.86
CA LEU A 38 -9.40 -18.90 6.00
C LEU A 38 -10.60 -18.30 6.72
N VAL A 39 -10.87 -18.75 7.96
CA VAL A 39 -11.95 -18.20 8.79
C VAL A 39 -11.71 -16.72 9.03
N SER A 40 -10.49 -16.32 9.38
CA SER A 40 -10.16 -14.91 9.60
C SER A 40 -10.37 -14.07 8.34
N LEU A 41 -9.92 -14.57 7.18
CA LEU A 41 -10.12 -13.91 5.88
C LEU A 41 -11.59 -13.76 5.55
N LEU A 42 -12.38 -14.83 5.70
CA LEU A 42 -13.80 -14.81 5.34
C LEU A 42 -14.62 -13.89 6.26
N VAL A 43 -14.38 -13.96 7.58
CA VAL A 43 -15.16 -13.23 8.58
C VAL A 43 -14.74 -11.77 8.69
N PHE A 44 -13.44 -11.47 8.67
CA PHE A 44 -12.93 -10.12 8.93
C PHE A 44 -12.54 -9.34 7.67
N THR A 45 -12.43 -9.99 6.51
CA THR A 45 -12.11 -9.31 5.25
C THR A 45 -13.23 -9.45 4.22
N ALA A 46 -13.60 -10.67 3.85
CA ALA A 46 -14.57 -10.89 2.78
C ALA A 46 -15.98 -10.43 3.18
N TYR A 47 -16.44 -10.76 4.40
CA TYR A 47 -17.76 -10.37 4.86
C TYR A 47 -17.95 -8.84 4.95
N PRO A 48 -17.10 -8.04 5.63
CA PRO A 48 -17.26 -6.59 5.68
C PRO A 48 -17.13 -5.93 4.31
N MET A 49 -16.27 -6.48 3.44
CA MET A 49 -16.14 -6.02 2.07
C MET A 49 -17.46 -6.21 1.31
N LEU A 50 -18.01 -7.42 1.29
CA LEU A 50 -19.30 -7.72 0.64
C LEU A 50 -20.47 -6.93 1.26
N ALA A 51 -20.48 -6.76 2.57
CA ALA A 51 -21.46 -5.91 3.25
C ALA A 51 -21.36 -4.44 2.79
N SER A 52 -20.14 -3.94 2.55
CA SER A 52 -19.94 -2.58 2.02
C SER A 52 -20.50 -2.43 0.60
N PHE A 53 -20.38 -3.46 -0.25
CA PHE A 53 -21.05 -3.45 -1.56
C PHE A 53 -22.57 -3.34 -1.43
N TYR A 54 -23.17 -4.09 -0.50
CA TYR A 54 -24.61 -4.01 -0.23
C TYR A 54 -24.98 -2.61 0.30
N PHE A 55 -24.26 -2.12 1.30
CA PHE A 55 -24.56 -0.82 1.93
C PHE A 55 -24.39 0.35 0.96
N ALA A 56 -23.48 0.27 0.00
CA ALA A 56 -23.31 1.26 -1.06
C ALA A 56 -24.60 1.52 -1.88
N LEU A 57 -25.50 0.52 -1.96
CA LEU A 57 -26.78 0.60 -2.66
C LEU A 57 -27.95 0.96 -1.73
N THR A 58 -27.67 1.24 -0.47
CA THR A 58 -28.67 1.53 0.56
C THR A 58 -28.50 2.91 1.16
N ARG A 59 -29.59 3.51 1.61
CA ARG A 59 -29.59 4.60 2.56
C ARG A 59 -29.48 3.98 3.95
N TYR A 60 -28.29 4.04 4.52
CA TYR A 60 -27.99 3.46 5.82
C TYR A 60 -27.25 4.46 6.69
N ASN A 61 -27.80 4.75 7.87
CA ASN A 61 -27.28 5.74 8.81
C ASN A 61 -26.90 5.16 10.19
N ILE A 62 -26.71 3.83 10.28
CA ILE A 62 -26.47 3.04 11.51
C ILE A 62 -27.65 3.01 12.49
N LEU A 63 -28.36 4.13 12.66
CA LEU A 63 -29.46 4.29 13.59
C LEU A 63 -30.75 3.62 13.09
N ASN A 64 -30.97 3.66 11.78
CA ASN A 64 -32.12 3.04 11.12
C ASN A 64 -31.69 1.82 10.29
N PRO A 65 -32.59 0.85 10.06
CA PRO A 65 -32.32 -0.26 9.17
C PRO A 65 -31.99 0.24 7.74
N PRO A 66 -31.14 -0.49 6.99
CA PRO A 66 -30.73 -0.08 5.65
C PRO A 66 -31.92 -0.16 4.67
N GLU A 67 -32.20 0.96 3.99
CA GLU A 67 -33.23 1.04 2.95
C GLU A 67 -32.59 0.98 1.56
N PHE A 68 -33.04 0.08 0.68
CA PHE A 68 -32.48 -0.02 -0.67
C PHE A 68 -32.88 1.18 -1.53
N VAL A 69 -31.89 1.92 -2.04
CA VAL A 69 -32.08 3.14 -2.85
C VAL A 69 -31.40 3.05 -4.22
N GLY A 70 -30.89 1.87 -4.58
CA GLY A 70 -30.21 1.64 -5.85
C GLY A 70 -28.96 2.51 -5.99
N LEU A 71 -28.88 3.33 -7.05
CA LEU A 71 -27.70 4.13 -7.38
C LEU A 71 -27.73 5.56 -6.80
N ALA A 72 -28.69 5.90 -5.93
CA ALA A 72 -28.84 7.27 -5.42
C ALA A 72 -27.57 7.82 -4.74
N ASN A 73 -26.82 6.99 -4.01
CA ASN A 73 -25.57 7.41 -3.39
C ASN A 73 -24.49 7.82 -4.41
N PHE A 74 -24.51 7.22 -5.62
CA PHE A 74 -23.56 7.54 -6.69
C PHE A 74 -23.95 8.82 -7.43
N ASP A 75 -25.24 9.09 -7.59
CA ASP A 75 -25.72 10.36 -8.16
C ASP A 75 -25.39 11.53 -7.23
N GLU A 76 -25.67 11.37 -5.92
CA GLU A 76 -25.28 12.32 -4.89
C GLU A 76 -23.77 12.57 -4.91
N MET A 77 -22.96 11.52 -5.00
CA MET A 77 -21.50 11.65 -5.05
C MET A 77 -21.01 12.46 -6.25
N LEU A 78 -21.58 12.24 -7.44
CA LEU A 78 -21.10 12.87 -8.67
C LEU A 78 -21.62 14.29 -8.87
N ARG A 79 -22.84 14.58 -8.39
CA ARG A 79 -23.57 15.83 -8.69
C ARG A 79 -23.96 16.63 -7.46
N GLY A 80 -24.24 15.96 -6.34
CA GLY A 80 -24.73 16.58 -5.11
C GLY A 80 -23.63 17.03 -4.15
N ASP A 81 -22.52 16.28 -4.07
CA ASP A 81 -21.44 16.54 -3.10
C ASP A 81 -20.31 17.40 -3.69
N PRO A 82 -20.20 18.69 -3.31
CA PRO A 82 -19.11 19.56 -3.78
C PRO A 82 -17.73 19.14 -3.24
N LEU A 83 -17.68 18.36 -2.15
CA LEU A 83 -16.42 17.91 -1.56
C LEU A 83 -15.81 16.71 -2.28
N PHE A 84 -16.62 15.96 -3.04
CA PHE A 84 -16.17 14.76 -3.75
C PHE A 84 -15.03 15.10 -4.73
N TRP A 85 -15.25 16.04 -5.64
CA TRP A 85 -14.25 16.41 -6.66
C TRP A 85 -13.03 17.09 -6.06
N ILE A 86 -13.18 17.82 -4.95
CA ILE A 86 -12.06 18.38 -4.19
C ILE A 86 -11.19 17.24 -3.64
N ALA A 87 -11.81 16.21 -3.06
CA ALA A 87 -11.09 15.08 -2.50
C ALA A 87 -10.39 14.23 -3.57
N VAL A 88 -11.05 14.02 -4.71
CA VAL A 88 -10.47 13.36 -5.89
C VAL A 88 -9.26 14.15 -6.40
N TYR A 89 -9.41 15.46 -6.62
CA TYR A 89 -8.32 16.31 -7.09
C TYR A 89 -7.11 16.29 -6.15
N ASN A 90 -7.33 16.48 -4.85
CA ASN A 90 -6.24 16.48 -3.87
C ASN A 90 -5.51 15.13 -3.83
N THR A 91 -6.24 14.03 -3.89
CA THR A 91 -5.67 12.67 -3.85
C THR A 91 -4.87 12.36 -5.11
N ILE A 92 -5.38 12.74 -6.29
CA ILE A 92 -4.67 12.57 -7.57
C ILE A 92 -3.42 13.46 -7.61
N TYR A 93 -3.55 14.74 -7.25
CA TYR A 93 -2.41 15.67 -7.18
C TYR A 93 -1.32 15.11 -6.26
N TYR A 94 -1.72 14.68 -5.06
CA TYR A 94 -0.81 14.10 -4.09
C TYR A 94 -0.12 12.84 -4.65
N THR A 95 -0.88 11.93 -5.26
CA THR A 95 -0.35 10.67 -5.82
C THR A 95 0.63 10.90 -6.96
N LEU A 96 0.27 11.76 -7.93
CA LEU A 96 1.08 12.03 -9.12
C LEU A 96 2.43 12.67 -8.79
N ILE A 97 2.56 13.36 -7.65
CA ILE A 97 3.81 13.99 -7.22
C ILE A 97 4.54 13.11 -6.22
N SER A 98 3.86 12.64 -5.17
CA SER A 98 4.49 11.89 -4.07
C SER A 98 5.06 10.55 -4.52
N VAL A 99 4.39 9.83 -5.43
CA VAL A 99 4.83 8.49 -5.84
C VAL A 99 6.11 8.56 -6.69
N PRO A 100 6.18 9.33 -7.80
CA PRO A 100 7.42 9.41 -8.57
C PRO A 100 8.58 9.99 -7.75
N LEU A 101 8.30 11.00 -6.92
CA LEU A 101 9.32 11.61 -6.05
C LEU A 101 9.80 10.62 -4.98
N GLY A 102 8.89 9.86 -4.37
CA GLY A 102 9.22 8.81 -3.41
C GLY A 102 10.06 7.70 -4.03
N LEU A 103 9.73 7.25 -5.24
CA LEU A 103 10.53 6.26 -5.98
C LEU A 103 11.93 6.80 -6.30
N ALA A 104 12.02 8.02 -6.81
CA ALA A 104 13.29 8.65 -7.15
C ALA A 104 14.21 8.82 -5.93
N VAL A 105 13.67 9.33 -4.82
CA VAL A 105 14.42 9.50 -3.57
C VAL A 105 14.83 8.15 -3.00
N SER A 106 13.92 7.17 -2.98
CA SER A 106 14.21 5.83 -2.44
C SER A 106 15.28 5.11 -3.25
N LEU A 107 15.21 5.18 -4.58
CA LEU A 107 16.22 4.61 -5.48
C LEU A 107 17.56 5.34 -5.33
N GLY A 108 17.55 6.67 -5.26
CA GLY A 108 18.76 7.46 -5.04
C GLY A 108 19.46 7.10 -3.72
N LEU A 109 18.71 6.99 -2.63
CA LEU A 109 19.23 6.52 -1.35
C LEU A 109 19.73 5.07 -1.43
N ALA A 110 19.01 4.18 -2.11
CA ALA A 110 19.44 2.80 -2.28
C ALA A 110 20.77 2.69 -3.04
N ILE A 111 20.96 3.48 -4.11
CA ILE A 111 22.22 3.55 -4.86
C ILE A 111 23.36 4.04 -3.96
N LEU A 112 23.14 5.12 -3.19
CA LEU A 112 24.14 5.65 -2.26
C LEU A 112 24.52 4.63 -1.17
N LEU A 113 23.56 3.80 -0.74
CA LEU A 113 23.78 2.79 0.30
C LEU A 113 24.19 1.40 -0.24
N ASN A 114 24.28 1.26 -1.56
CA ASN A 114 24.81 0.08 -2.21
C ASN A 114 26.34 0.06 -2.25
N PHE A 115 26.99 1.21 -2.01
CA PHE A 115 28.44 1.28 -1.91
C PHE A 115 28.95 0.59 -0.64
N SER A 116 30.07 -0.13 -0.77
CA SER A 116 30.75 -0.84 0.32
C SER A 116 31.58 0.11 1.19
N VAL A 117 30.92 1.02 1.92
CA VAL A 117 31.55 1.93 2.89
C VAL A 117 31.58 1.33 4.30
N ARG A 118 32.61 1.70 5.07
CA ARG A 118 32.70 1.30 6.49
C ARG A 118 31.52 1.90 7.27
N GLY A 119 30.84 1.08 8.07
CA GLY A 119 29.70 1.52 8.87
C GLY A 119 28.36 1.59 8.13
N ILE A 120 28.24 0.98 6.94
CA ILE A 120 27.01 1.04 6.12
C ILE A 120 25.72 0.64 6.87
N GLY A 121 25.82 -0.27 7.85
CA GLY A 121 24.68 -0.66 8.69
C GLY A 121 24.08 0.50 9.50
N ILE A 122 24.91 1.43 9.97
CA ILE A 122 24.45 2.62 10.70
C ILE A 122 23.67 3.54 9.75
N TYR A 123 24.20 3.80 8.55
CA TYR A 123 23.52 4.63 7.56
C TYR A 123 22.17 4.03 7.15
N ARG A 124 22.13 2.73 6.84
CA ARG A 124 20.87 2.01 6.54
C ARG A 124 19.85 2.15 7.68
N THR A 125 20.32 2.06 8.93
CA THR A 125 19.47 2.23 10.11
C THR A 125 18.91 3.65 10.20
N ILE A 126 19.75 4.68 10.03
CA ILE A 126 19.33 6.10 10.11
C ILE A 126 18.28 6.42 9.05
N PHE A 127 18.47 5.99 7.80
CA PHE A 127 17.51 6.26 6.72
C PHE A 127 16.25 5.39 6.78
N TYR A 128 16.32 4.21 7.42
CA TYR A 128 15.15 3.35 7.62
C TYR A 128 14.32 3.77 8.85
N LEU A 129 14.95 4.28 9.90
CA LEU A 129 14.32 4.60 11.18
C LEU A 129 13.04 5.45 11.07
N PRO A 130 12.97 6.51 10.23
CA PRO A 130 11.74 7.28 10.05
C PRO A 130 10.51 6.46 9.66
N SER A 131 10.70 5.38 8.89
CA SER A 131 9.60 4.51 8.45
C SER A 131 9.03 3.61 9.56
N LEU A 132 9.77 3.47 10.67
CA LEU A 132 9.31 2.76 11.86
C LEU A 132 8.58 3.67 12.86
N VAL A 133 8.69 5.00 12.70
CA VAL A 133 8.07 5.95 13.60
C VAL A 133 6.54 5.92 13.40
N PRO A 134 5.73 5.77 14.47
CA PRO A 134 4.28 5.80 14.36
C PRO A 134 3.78 7.05 13.62
N VAL A 135 2.80 6.87 12.73
CA VAL A 135 2.28 7.94 11.86
C VAL A 135 1.82 9.17 12.65
N VAL A 136 1.20 8.97 13.82
CA VAL A 136 0.75 10.08 14.68
C VAL A 136 1.95 10.85 15.23
N ALA A 137 2.95 10.15 15.78
CA ALA A 137 4.15 10.77 16.37
C ALA A 137 4.97 11.53 15.32
N SER A 138 5.19 10.93 14.15
CA SER A 138 5.88 11.60 13.04
C SER A 138 5.12 12.85 12.58
N THR A 139 3.80 12.78 12.48
CA THR A 139 2.97 13.94 12.11
C THR A 139 3.12 15.08 13.13
N LEU A 140 3.07 14.79 14.43
CA LEU A 140 3.23 15.81 15.47
C LEU A 140 4.59 16.51 15.42
N ILE A 141 5.67 15.76 15.16
CA ILE A 141 7.02 16.34 14.96
C ILE A 141 6.99 17.32 13.80
N TRP A 142 6.41 16.92 12.66
CA TRP A 142 6.32 17.76 11.48
C TRP A 142 5.39 18.98 11.66
N LEU A 143 4.34 18.90 12.47
CA LEU A 143 3.52 20.07 12.82
C LEU A 143 4.33 21.16 13.52
N VAL A 144 5.28 20.77 14.38
CA VAL A 144 6.20 21.73 15.03
C VAL A 144 7.23 22.25 14.03
N LEU A 145 7.84 21.37 13.23
CA LEU A 145 8.88 21.74 12.26
C LEU A 145 8.36 22.67 11.15
N LEU A 146 7.13 22.44 10.68
CA LEU A 146 6.45 23.22 9.63
C LEU A 146 5.61 24.37 10.19
N ASN A 147 5.78 24.72 11.47
CA ASN A 147 5.11 25.89 12.02
C ASN A 147 5.59 27.16 11.28
N PRO A 148 4.69 27.99 10.71
CA PRO A 148 5.12 29.13 9.90
C PRO A 148 5.97 30.16 10.66
N ARG A 149 5.72 30.31 11.97
CA ARG A 149 6.32 31.33 12.83
C ARG A 149 7.58 30.86 13.53
N LEU A 150 7.56 29.67 14.12
CA LEU A 150 8.63 29.14 14.98
C LEU A 150 9.27 27.85 14.46
N GLY A 151 8.85 27.36 13.29
CA GLY A 151 9.33 26.08 12.75
C GLY A 151 10.76 26.15 12.23
N LEU A 152 11.54 25.11 12.52
CA LEU A 152 12.94 25.00 12.09
C LEU A 152 13.09 25.01 10.56
N VAL A 153 12.09 24.51 9.83
CA VAL A 153 12.14 24.51 8.36
C VAL A 153 12.10 25.93 7.83
N ASN A 154 11.21 26.79 8.34
CA ASN A 154 11.16 28.20 7.93
C ASN A 154 12.37 28.99 8.41
N ALA A 155 12.92 28.69 9.60
CA ALA A 155 14.16 29.30 10.06
C ALA A 155 15.33 28.98 9.11
N GLY A 156 15.41 27.74 8.61
CA GLY A 156 16.39 27.33 7.61
C GLY A 156 16.20 28.02 6.25
N LEU A 157 14.95 28.11 5.77
CA LEU A 157 14.63 28.83 4.52
C LEU A 157 15.00 30.31 4.61
N GLU A 158 14.70 30.96 5.74
CA GLU A 158 15.04 32.36 5.99
C GLU A 158 16.55 32.59 6.02
N ALA A 159 17.33 31.66 6.62
CA ALA A 159 18.79 31.75 6.67
C ALA A 159 19.45 31.73 5.28
N ILE A 160 18.79 31.13 4.28
CA ILE A 160 19.25 31.10 2.87
C ILE A 160 18.51 32.11 1.98
N GLY A 161 17.73 33.04 2.57
CA GLY A 161 17.05 34.12 1.86
C GLY A 161 15.78 33.71 1.10
N LEU A 162 15.19 32.55 1.40
CA LEU A 162 13.95 32.07 0.78
C LEU A 162 12.69 32.51 1.55
N PRO A 163 11.53 32.63 0.86
CA PRO A 163 10.27 32.99 1.51
C PRO A 163 9.84 31.92 2.51
N ARG A 164 9.02 32.34 3.48
CA ARG A 164 8.50 31.50 4.57
C ARG A 164 7.10 31.00 4.20
N PRO A 165 6.95 29.79 3.63
CA PRO A 165 5.63 29.24 3.30
C PRO A 165 4.80 29.00 4.56
N GLY A 166 3.48 29.09 4.39
CA GLY A 166 2.50 28.79 5.44
C GLY A 166 2.31 27.28 5.70
N TRP A 167 2.93 26.42 4.87
CA TRP A 167 2.82 24.96 4.96
C TRP A 167 1.38 24.49 5.10
N LEU A 168 1.07 23.72 6.14
CA LEU A 168 -0.24 23.16 6.44
C LEU A 168 -1.31 24.23 6.76
N GLN A 169 -0.91 25.47 7.01
CA GLN A 169 -1.81 26.62 7.25
C GLN A 169 -2.08 27.45 5.98
N SER A 170 -1.56 27.06 4.81
CA SER A 170 -1.86 27.68 3.51
C SER A 170 -2.47 26.67 2.54
N ALA A 171 -3.47 27.07 1.75
CA ALA A 171 -4.10 26.19 0.76
C ALA A 171 -3.12 25.75 -0.35
N ASP A 172 -2.15 26.60 -0.68
CA ASP A 172 -1.16 26.35 -1.73
C ASP A 172 -0.04 25.44 -1.24
N TRP A 173 0.35 25.59 0.03
CA TRP A 173 1.52 24.90 0.61
C TRP A 173 1.17 23.66 1.42
N SER A 174 -0.11 23.41 1.72
CA SER A 174 -0.50 22.27 2.56
C SER A 174 -0.18 20.94 1.90
N LYS A 175 -0.44 20.78 0.60
CA LYS A 175 -0.12 19.56 -0.16
C LYS A 175 1.39 19.35 -0.30
N PRO A 176 2.21 20.35 -0.69
CA PRO A 176 3.67 20.24 -0.63
C PRO A 176 4.21 19.86 0.75
N GLY A 177 3.66 20.47 1.82
CA GLY A 177 4.01 20.14 3.20
C GLY A 177 3.71 18.68 3.52
N LEU A 178 2.53 18.18 3.15
CA LEU A 178 2.18 16.78 3.33
C LEU A 178 3.10 15.85 2.54
N ILE A 179 3.42 16.16 1.28
CA ILE A 179 4.35 15.37 0.46
C ILE A 179 5.72 15.28 1.13
N LEU A 180 6.25 16.39 1.65
CA LEU A 180 7.52 16.42 2.37
C LEU A 180 7.52 15.48 3.59
N MET A 181 6.44 15.52 4.38
CA MET A 181 6.25 14.64 5.54
C MET A 181 6.20 13.16 5.13
N SER A 182 5.47 12.86 4.05
CA SER A 182 5.33 11.51 3.52
C SER A 182 6.63 10.98 2.91
N LEU A 183 7.46 11.82 2.30
CA LEU A 183 8.78 11.41 1.82
C LEU A 183 9.66 10.98 3.00
N TRP A 184 9.72 11.78 4.06
CA TRP A 184 10.55 11.45 5.21
C TRP A 184 10.14 10.14 5.88
N THR A 185 8.84 9.85 5.97
CA THR A 185 8.32 8.60 6.57
C THR A 185 8.30 7.42 5.60
N GLY A 186 8.08 7.64 4.30
CA GLY A 186 7.75 6.59 3.33
C GLY A 186 8.94 6.01 2.56
N VAL A 187 10.04 6.75 2.40
CA VAL A 187 11.15 6.32 1.52
C VAL A 187 11.98 5.19 2.10
N GLY A 188 12.06 5.05 3.43
CA GLY A 188 12.95 4.07 4.07
C GLY A 188 12.63 2.62 3.70
N GLY A 189 11.35 2.25 3.64
CA GLY A 189 10.92 0.90 3.25
C GLY A 189 11.21 0.60 1.78
N ALA A 190 10.81 1.51 0.89
CA ALA A 190 11.05 1.37 -0.55
C ALA A 190 12.55 1.36 -0.89
N MET A 191 13.36 2.14 -0.15
CA MET A 191 14.82 2.15 -0.26
C MET A 191 15.42 0.78 0.06
N LEU A 192 14.98 0.09 1.11
CA LEU A 192 15.48 -1.26 1.43
C LEU A 192 15.11 -2.28 0.36
N ILE A 193 13.90 -2.18 -0.20
CA ILE A 193 13.46 -3.03 -1.31
C ILE A 193 14.32 -2.78 -2.55
N PHE A 194 14.58 -1.52 -2.90
CA PHE A 194 15.49 -1.16 -3.99
C PHE A 194 16.91 -1.64 -3.75
N LEU A 195 17.41 -1.52 -2.52
CA LEU A 195 18.74 -1.96 -2.15
C LEU A 195 18.89 -3.48 -2.29
N ALA A 196 17.88 -4.26 -1.92
CA ALA A 196 17.86 -5.70 -2.16
C ALA A 196 17.91 -6.00 -3.68
N GLY A 197 17.06 -5.35 -4.47
CA GLY A 197 17.07 -5.51 -5.93
C GLY A 197 18.41 -5.11 -6.59
N LEU A 198 19.07 -4.06 -6.09
CA LEU A 198 20.40 -3.66 -6.55
C LEU A 198 21.49 -4.66 -6.19
N GLN A 199 21.35 -5.39 -5.08
CA GLN A 199 22.30 -6.42 -4.64
C GLN A 199 22.11 -7.74 -5.39
N ASP A 200 20.91 -8.00 -5.92
CA ASP A 200 20.63 -9.17 -6.74
C ASP A 200 21.20 -9.07 -8.16
N VAL A 201 21.64 -7.88 -8.60
CA VAL A 201 22.25 -7.69 -9.93
C VAL A 201 23.58 -8.46 -10.02
N PRO A 202 23.74 -9.40 -10.97
CA PRO A 202 24.95 -10.20 -11.09
C PRO A 202 26.20 -9.35 -11.35
N GLN A 203 27.22 -9.48 -10.48
CA GLN A 203 28.48 -8.73 -10.64
C GLN A 203 29.20 -9.07 -11.94
N SER A 204 29.06 -10.29 -12.44
CA SER A 204 29.66 -10.75 -13.70
C SER A 204 29.23 -9.91 -14.92
N LEU A 205 27.97 -9.46 -14.98
CA LEU A 205 27.50 -8.56 -16.04
C LEU A 205 28.10 -7.16 -15.93
N VAL A 206 28.25 -6.67 -14.70
CA VAL A 206 28.84 -5.35 -14.43
C VAL A 206 30.34 -5.34 -14.76
N ASP A 207 31.05 -6.41 -14.42
CA ASP A 207 32.48 -6.57 -14.70
C ASP A 207 32.76 -6.74 -16.20
N ALA A 208 31.94 -7.53 -16.91
CA ALA A 208 32.03 -7.67 -18.35
C ALA A 208 31.88 -6.30 -19.05
N ALA A 209 30.90 -5.51 -18.64
CA ALA A 209 30.71 -4.16 -19.18
C ALA A 209 31.87 -3.20 -18.85
N MET A 210 32.53 -3.37 -17.69
CA MET A 210 33.75 -2.60 -17.39
C MET A 210 34.90 -2.96 -18.33
N ILE A 211 35.04 -4.25 -18.69
CA ILE A 211 36.05 -4.70 -19.67
C ILE A 211 35.75 -4.13 -21.06
N ASP A 212 34.48 -4.03 -21.43
CA ASP A 212 34.02 -3.42 -22.69
C ASP A 212 34.12 -1.88 -22.70
N GLY A 213 34.60 -1.26 -21.62
CA GLY A 213 34.83 0.19 -21.53
C GLY A 213 33.62 1.02 -21.12
N ALA A 214 32.54 0.39 -20.65
CA ALA A 214 31.33 1.10 -20.24
C ALA A 214 31.54 1.95 -18.98
N ASN A 215 31.17 3.23 -19.04
CA ASN A 215 31.26 4.13 -17.90
C ASN A 215 30.16 3.84 -16.84
N GLY A 216 30.22 4.51 -15.68
CA GLY A 216 29.28 4.25 -14.58
C GLY A 216 27.81 4.52 -14.94
N TRP A 217 27.55 5.56 -15.74
CA TRP A 217 26.20 5.90 -16.18
C TRP A 217 25.66 4.90 -17.20
N GLU A 218 26.50 4.46 -18.14
CA GLU A 218 26.17 3.44 -19.13
C GLU A 218 25.82 2.11 -18.46
N ARG A 219 26.61 1.68 -17.48
CA ARG A 219 26.33 0.47 -16.68
C ARG A 219 25.02 0.60 -15.92
N PHE A 220 24.78 1.74 -15.27
CA PHE A 220 23.52 1.99 -14.58
C PHE A 220 22.32 1.93 -15.52
N ARG A 221 22.36 2.66 -16.64
CA ARG A 221 21.24 2.78 -17.57
C ARG A 221 20.95 1.49 -18.35
N HIS A 222 21.97 0.73 -18.75
CA HIS A 222 21.81 -0.41 -19.64
C HIS A 222 21.83 -1.77 -18.93
N ILE A 223 22.35 -1.86 -17.71
CA ILE A 223 22.44 -3.13 -16.97
C ILE A 223 21.62 -3.04 -15.68
N THR A 224 21.99 -2.15 -14.77
CA THR A 224 21.36 -2.10 -13.44
C THR A 224 19.89 -1.73 -13.52
N LEU A 225 19.54 -0.64 -14.21
CA LEU A 225 18.18 -0.11 -14.28
C LEU A 225 17.20 -1.12 -14.91
N PRO A 226 17.50 -1.79 -16.05
CA PRO A 226 16.65 -2.84 -16.59
C PRO A 226 16.45 -4.03 -15.63
N LEU A 227 17.51 -4.47 -14.95
CA LEU A 227 17.44 -5.64 -14.06
C LEU A 227 16.66 -5.39 -12.76
N ILE A 228 16.62 -4.14 -12.29
CA ILE A 228 15.79 -3.77 -11.12
C ILE A 228 14.36 -3.35 -11.48
N THR A 229 13.95 -3.45 -12.75
CA THR A 229 12.57 -3.09 -13.16
C THR A 229 11.47 -3.86 -12.41
N PRO A 230 11.63 -5.14 -12.00
CA PRO A 230 10.65 -5.82 -11.14
C PRO A 230 10.51 -5.15 -9.78
N THR A 231 11.60 -4.65 -9.22
CA THR A 231 11.64 -3.93 -7.94
C THR A 231 11.00 -2.54 -8.07
N ILE A 232 11.25 -1.83 -9.18
CA ILE A 232 10.57 -0.56 -9.50
C ILE A 232 9.07 -0.78 -9.61
N PHE A 233 8.65 -1.83 -10.32
CA PHE A 233 7.26 -2.19 -10.49
C PHE A 233 6.54 -2.47 -9.17
N PHE A 234 7.15 -3.27 -8.30
CA PHE A 234 6.59 -3.55 -6.98
C PHE A 234 6.43 -2.27 -6.15
N ASN A 235 7.48 -1.46 -6.04
CA ASN A 235 7.45 -0.21 -5.30
C ASN A 235 6.46 0.80 -5.91
N LEU A 236 6.28 0.82 -7.23
CA LEU A 236 5.31 1.67 -7.91
C LEU A 236 3.88 1.30 -7.53
N ILE A 237 3.53 0.00 -7.57
CA ILE A 237 2.20 -0.47 -7.16
C ILE A 237 1.94 -0.13 -5.69
N MET A 238 2.90 -0.45 -4.82
CA MET A 238 2.77 -0.18 -3.39
C MET A 238 2.67 1.32 -3.09
N GLY A 239 3.42 2.16 -3.81
CA GLY A 239 3.34 3.61 -3.72
C GLY A 239 1.98 4.16 -4.15
N ILE A 240 1.43 3.67 -5.27
CA ILE A 240 0.08 4.07 -5.73
C ILE A 240 -0.96 3.68 -4.68
N ILE A 241 -0.99 2.43 -4.23
CA ILE A 241 -1.96 1.99 -3.21
C ILE A 241 -1.83 2.84 -1.94
N GLY A 242 -0.60 3.03 -1.44
CA GLY A 242 -0.34 3.79 -0.22
C GLY A 242 -0.74 5.27 -0.31
N SER A 243 -0.49 5.91 -1.46
CA SER A 243 -0.80 7.34 -1.67
C SER A 243 -2.31 7.64 -1.70
N PHE A 244 -3.12 6.74 -2.26
CA PHE A 244 -4.58 6.82 -2.17
C PHE A 244 -5.13 6.54 -0.76
N GLN A 245 -4.35 5.85 0.08
CA GLN A 245 -4.69 5.49 1.45
C GLN A 245 -4.12 6.44 2.50
N VAL A 246 -3.62 7.61 2.10
CA VAL A 246 -3.17 8.63 3.04
C VAL A 246 -4.33 9.14 3.89
N PHE A 247 -4.24 8.84 5.19
CA PHE A 247 -5.28 9.16 6.16
C PHE A 247 -4.70 9.66 7.48
N GLY A 248 -3.88 8.85 8.15
CA GLY A 248 -3.40 9.16 9.51
C GLY A 248 -2.70 10.53 9.60
N GLN A 249 -1.82 10.83 8.64
CA GLN A 249 -1.11 12.11 8.58
C GLN A 249 -2.08 13.29 8.43
N VAL A 250 -3.05 13.16 7.53
CA VAL A 250 -4.02 14.22 7.23
C VAL A 250 -4.98 14.44 8.40
N LEU A 251 -5.47 13.35 9.02
CA LEU A 251 -6.38 13.44 10.15
C LEU A 251 -5.73 14.19 11.33
N VAL A 252 -4.48 13.85 11.64
CA VAL A 252 -3.72 14.48 12.74
C VAL A 252 -3.32 15.92 12.39
N SER A 253 -3.05 16.23 11.12
CA SER A 253 -2.66 17.57 10.66
C SER A 253 -3.78 18.62 10.63
N GLY A 254 -4.92 18.34 11.26
CA GLY A 254 -6.08 19.24 11.27
C GLY A 254 -7.28 18.72 10.48
N GLY A 255 -7.27 17.46 10.01
CA GLY A 255 -8.43 16.84 9.37
C GLY A 255 -9.62 16.60 10.29
N SER A 256 -9.46 16.84 11.59
CA SER A 256 -10.51 16.69 12.58
C SER A 256 -11.46 17.90 12.72
N GLY A 257 -11.17 19.06 12.11
CA GLY A 257 -12.03 20.26 12.15
C GLY A 257 -13.23 20.23 11.20
N GLY A 258 -13.93 21.36 11.03
CA GLY A 258 -14.98 21.51 10.00
C GLY A 258 -14.43 21.41 8.58
N GLN A 259 -13.32 22.10 8.30
CA GLN A 259 -12.54 21.95 7.05
C GLN A 259 -11.29 21.09 7.27
N VAL A 260 -10.78 20.43 6.23
CA VAL A 260 -9.51 19.67 6.26
C VAL A 260 -8.39 20.52 5.67
N GLY A 261 -7.64 21.21 6.53
CA GLY A 261 -6.73 22.26 6.11
C GLY A 261 -7.46 23.47 5.51
N PRO A 262 -6.73 24.54 5.14
CA PRO A 262 -7.33 25.73 4.54
C PRO A 262 -8.03 25.39 3.22
N LEU A 263 -9.29 25.81 3.07
CA LEU A 263 -10.11 25.59 1.88
C LEU A 263 -10.22 24.10 1.47
N ASN A 264 -10.21 23.17 2.43
CA ASN A 264 -10.20 21.72 2.16
C ASN A 264 -9.02 21.24 1.30
N SER A 265 -7.91 21.99 1.27
CA SER A 265 -6.71 21.66 0.48
C SER A 265 -6.05 20.33 0.85
N LEU A 266 -6.33 19.82 2.05
CA LEU A 266 -5.85 18.53 2.55
C LEU A 266 -6.97 17.47 2.60
N LEU A 267 -8.18 17.78 2.15
CA LEU A 267 -9.26 16.79 2.12
C LEU A 267 -8.89 15.69 1.12
N MET A 268 -8.36 14.57 1.62
CA MET A 268 -8.08 13.38 0.83
C MET A 268 -9.29 12.46 0.78
N TYR A 269 -9.35 11.61 -0.24
CA TYR A 269 -10.50 10.74 -0.49
C TYR A 269 -10.83 9.85 0.72
N LEU A 270 -9.82 9.24 1.34
CA LEU A 270 -10.03 8.38 2.50
C LEU A 270 -10.54 9.16 3.73
N VAL A 271 -10.18 10.45 3.86
CA VAL A 271 -10.72 11.32 4.90
C VAL A 271 -12.19 11.67 4.63
N LEU A 272 -12.59 11.84 3.37
CA LEU A 272 -13.99 12.05 2.99
C LEU A 272 -14.84 10.82 3.35
N ILE A 273 -14.36 9.60 3.08
CA ILE A 273 -15.02 8.35 3.51
C ILE A 273 -15.18 8.36 5.04
N TYR A 274 -14.08 8.61 5.77
CA TYR A 274 -14.10 8.58 7.23
C TYR A 274 -15.10 9.58 7.84
N ARG A 275 -15.15 10.81 7.32
CA ARG A 275 -16.10 11.82 7.79
C ARG A 275 -17.55 11.37 7.60
N ASN A 276 -17.86 10.86 6.41
CA ASN A 276 -19.22 10.38 6.12
C ASN A 276 -19.60 9.17 6.97
N ALA A 277 -18.70 8.19 7.13
CA ALA A 277 -18.96 6.99 7.91
C ALA A 277 -19.06 7.25 9.41
N PHE A 278 -18.11 7.99 9.98
CA PHE A 278 -17.91 8.02 11.44
C PHE A 278 -18.26 9.36 12.10
N ARG A 279 -18.42 10.44 11.33
CA ARG A 279 -18.89 11.74 11.88
C ARG A 279 -20.34 12.01 11.53
N PHE A 280 -20.70 11.81 10.26
CA PHE A 280 -22.05 12.05 9.78
C PHE A 280 -22.92 10.80 9.83
N PHE A 281 -22.34 9.64 10.16
CA PHE A 281 -23.00 8.33 10.21
C PHE A 281 -23.69 7.92 8.91
N ASN A 282 -23.38 8.56 7.78
CA ASN A 282 -23.88 8.23 6.45
C ASN A 282 -23.13 7.01 5.88
N MET A 283 -23.32 5.85 6.49
CA MET A 283 -22.64 4.61 6.13
C MET A 283 -22.93 4.13 4.70
N GLY A 284 -24.16 4.31 4.21
CA GLY A 284 -24.51 3.97 2.82
C GLY A 284 -23.68 4.76 1.81
N TYR A 285 -23.65 6.09 1.98
CA TYR A 285 -22.85 6.99 1.14
C TYR A 285 -21.34 6.73 1.29
N ALA A 286 -20.85 6.55 2.52
CA ALA A 286 -19.44 6.23 2.76
C ALA A 286 -19.01 4.89 2.12
N SER A 287 -19.91 3.90 2.10
CA SER A 287 -19.69 2.62 1.43
C SER A 287 -19.64 2.78 -0.09
N ALA A 288 -20.46 3.67 -0.66
CA ALA A 288 -20.40 4.00 -2.08
C ALA A 288 -19.06 4.67 -2.46
N LEU A 289 -18.60 5.63 -1.65
CA LEU A 289 -17.26 6.23 -1.81
C LEU A 289 -16.16 5.16 -1.72
N ALA A 290 -16.20 4.29 -0.70
CA ALA A 290 -15.21 3.22 -0.52
C ALA A 290 -15.19 2.25 -1.71
N LEU A 291 -16.36 1.93 -2.28
CA LEU A 291 -16.47 1.09 -3.46
C LEU A 291 -15.82 1.74 -4.69
N VAL A 292 -16.06 3.04 -4.92
CA VAL A 292 -15.41 3.77 -6.02
C VAL A 292 -13.89 3.80 -5.85
N LEU A 293 -13.40 4.09 -4.63
CA LEU A 293 -11.96 4.04 -4.35
C LEU A 293 -11.36 2.66 -4.65
N PHE A 294 -12.04 1.59 -4.22
CA PHE A 294 -11.63 0.21 -4.51
C PHE A 294 -11.54 -0.06 -6.01
N LEU A 295 -12.58 0.31 -6.77
CA LEU A 295 -12.59 0.12 -8.23
C LEU A 295 -11.48 0.92 -8.90
N VAL A 296 -11.25 2.17 -8.49
CA VAL A 296 -10.15 2.99 -9.00
C VAL A 296 -8.79 2.33 -8.72
N LEU A 297 -8.55 1.83 -7.51
CA LEU A 297 -7.31 1.14 -7.16
C LEU A 297 -7.12 -0.15 -7.95
N VAL A 298 -8.17 -0.93 -8.16
CA VAL A 298 -8.12 -2.14 -9.01
C VAL A 298 -7.79 -1.75 -10.44
N LEU A 299 -8.47 -0.74 -11.01
CA LEU A 299 -8.23 -0.29 -12.38
C LEU A 299 -6.81 0.24 -12.57
N LEU A 300 -6.30 1.06 -11.66
CA LEU A 300 -4.92 1.57 -11.70
C LEU A 300 -3.90 0.43 -11.56
N THR A 301 -4.14 -0.50 -10.64
CA THR A 301 -3.25 -1.66 -10.46
C THR A 301 -3.23 -2.53 -11.71
N LEU A 302 -4.40 -2.82 -12.30
CA LEU A 302 -4.50 -3.58 -13.55
C LEU A 302 -3.85 -2.84 -14.72
N LEU A 303 -3.95 -1.51 -14.79
CA LEU A 303 -3.28 -0.71 -15.80
C LEU A 303 -1.75 -0.82 -15.67
N VAL A 304 -1.22 -0.70 -14.45
CA VAL A 304 0.22 -0.83 -14.19
C VAL A 304 0.71 -2.25 -14.48
N VAL A 305 -0.02 -3.28 -14.06
CA VAL A 305 0.26 -4.70 -14.37
C VAL A 305 0.18 -4.96 -15.89
N ARG A 306 -0.77 -4.35 -16.59
CA ARG A 306 -0.89 -4.52 -18.04
C ARG A 306 0.27 -3.87 -18.79
N THR A 307 0.73 -2.71 -18.32
CA THR A 307 1.88 -2.02 -18.93
C THR A 307 3.21 -2.69 -18.57
N SER A 308 3.30 -3.40 -17.44
CA SER A 308 4.55 -4.02 -16.98
C SER A 308 5.13 -5.03 -17.98
N ASN A 309 4.29 -5.72 -18.76
CA ASN A 309 4.74 -6.61 -19.82
C ASN A 309 5.64 -5.95 -20.88
N TYR A 310 5.63 -4.60 -20.99
CA TYR A 310 6.43 -3.87 -21.97
C TYR A 310 7.76 -3.33 -21.42
N TRP A 311 7.91 -3.23 -20.10
CA TRP A 311 9.07 -2.54 -19.48
C TRP A 311 9.67 -3.26 -18.28
N VAL A 312 9.02 -4.31 -17.75
CA VAL A 312 9.56 -5.13 -16.67
C VAL A 312 10.24 -6.36 -17.25
N TYR A 313 11.53 -6.48 -16.96
CA TYR A 313 12.35 -7.62 -17.35
C TYR A 313 12.54 -8.51 -16.13
N TYR A 314 11.96 -9.70 -16.19
CA TYR A 314 12.29 -10.76 -15.25
C TYR A 314 13.46 -11.56 -15.82
N GLU A 315 14.52 -11.73 -15.04
CA GLU A 315 15.57 -12.72 -15.30
C GLU A 315 14.99 -14.13 -15.14
N VAL A 316 14.06 -14.53 -16.00
CA VAL A 316 13.58 -15.92 -16.00
C VAL A 316 14.62 -16.76 -16.73
N GLY A 317 15.54 -17.31 -15.94
CA GLY A 317 16.07 -18.63 -16.21
C GLY A 317 14.91 -19.62 -16.34
N ALA A 318 14.92 -20.34 -17.47
CA ALA A 318 14.05 -21.45 -17.84
C ALA A 318 12.54 -21.15 -18.01
N ARG A 319 12.14 -21.11 -19.28
CA ARG A 319 10.79 -21.44 -19.76
C ARG A 319 10.22 -22.63 -18.97
N LYS A 320 8.98 -22.52 -18.50
CA LYS A 320 8.09 -23.67 -18.34
C LYS A 320 7.37 -23.90 -19.66
#